data_AF-A0A5C6G9S3-F1
#
_entry.id   AF-A0A5C6G9S3-F1
#
_cell.length_a   1.000
_cell.length_b   1.000
_cell.length_c   1.000
_cell.angle_alpha   90.00
_cell.angle_beta   90.00
_cell.angle_gamma   90.00
#
_symmetry.space_group_name_H-M   'P 1'
#
loop_
_entity.id
_entity.type
_entity.pdbx_description
1 polymer ?
#
loop_
_entity_poly.entity_id
_entity_poly.type
_entity_poly.pdbx_seq_one_letter_code
_entity_poly.pdbx_strand_id
1 'polypeptide(L)'
;MHPLGLVARFVRPLLAWIQATPIHVLLVCFILLLVVSLAGLLVLLHLVAPKPRPVLPSEKTYITSSPSGKPTAPRQLPCWYDHWLAERHLQERDHVRPQEACSSWNTDIIETPEVRLSVVFPAYNEEDRILPTLEEAVEYLDKNIGRNTVVERPFSPTGRDQRLRAPTTKNGPEGYEILIVNDGSKDRTVEVALEFAHKHSLHDILRVVTLVKNRGKGGGVTHGLRHVRGKYVLFADADGASKFSDVGKLIEACDDVIDASFRGVAIGSRAHLVGSEAVVKRSVLRNFLMRSFHMVLTVLTPPATSRIRDTQCGFKLFSRNSLPDIIPYMHTEGWIFDIEMLMLAESAPAAPLRGRDGSFIGTSPGIKVAEVPIQWHEVGGSKLNVIQDSIRMAIGLAVLRASWMMGVYRRRLT
;
A
#
# COMPACT_ATOMS: atom_id res chain seq x y z
N MET A 1 -21.47 -25.80 40.68
CA MET A 1 -21.95 -26.74 39.64
C MET A 1 -20.88 -27.81 39.43
N HIS A 2 -21.17 -29.07 39.76
CA HIS A 2 -20.17 -30.14 39.71
C HIS A 2 -19.86 -30.56 38.26
N PRO A 3 -18.59 -30.62 37.82
CA PRO A 3 -18.21 -30.99 36.45
C PRO A 3 -18.69 -32.39 36.04
N LEU A 4 -18.91 -33.29 37.00
CA LEU A 4 -19.44 -34.64 36.79
C LEU A 4 -20.88 -34.68 36.25
N GLY A 5 -21.70 -33.65 36.52
CA GLY A 5 -23.09 -33.62 36.08
C GLY A 5 -23.27 -33.34 34.58
N LEU A 6 -22.34 -32.59 33.98
CA LEU A 6 -22.40 -32.21 32.56
C LEU A 6 -22.00 -33.39 31.65
N VAL A 7 -20.99 -34.15 32.09
CA VAL A 7 -20.50 -35.36 31.39
C VAL A 7 -21.57 -36.45 31.36
N ALA A 8 -22.23 -36.72 32.48
CA ALA A 8 -23.26 -37.74 32.56
C ALA A 8 -24.52 -37.38 31.74
N ARG A 9 -24.87 -36.09 31.67
CA ARG A 9 -26.12 -35.64 31.07
C ARG A 9 -26.06 -35.39 29.57
N PHE A 10 -24.89 -35.03 29.03
CA PHE A 10 -24.75 -34.68 27.61
C PHE A 10 -23.70 -35.53 26.87
N VAL A 11 -22.57 -35.82 27.50
CA VAL A 11 -21.44 -36.48 26.82
C VAL A 11 -21.67 -37.98 26.66
N ARG A 12 -22.12 -38.68 27.73
CA ARG A 12 -22.41 -40.13 27.66
C ARG A 12 -23.51 -40.48 26.65
N PRO A 13 -24.66 -39.78 26.59
CA PRO A 13 -25.68 -40.05 25.58
C PRO A 13 -25.20 -39.80 24.15
N LEU A 14 -24.42 -38.73 23.93
CA LEU A 14 -23.87 -38.41 22.62
C LEU A 14 -22.90 -39.50 22.13
N LEU A 15 -21.99 -39.96 23.00
CA LEU A 15 -21.07 -41.04 22.68
C LEU A 15 -21.79 -42.36 22.35
N ALA A 16 -22.81 -42.71 23.14
CA ALA A 16 -23.62 -43.89 22.88
C ALA A 16 -24.36 -43.79 21.53
N TRP A 17 -24.90 -42.61 21.21
CA TRP A 17 -25.52 -42.36 19.91
C TRP A 17 -24.53 -42.47 18.76
N ILE A 18 -23.34 -41.88 18.88
CA ILE A 18 -22.27 -41.98 17.86
C ILE A 18 -21.89 -43.45 17.63
N GLN A 19 -21.69 -44.23 18.70
CA GLN A 19 -21.33 -45.64 18.60
C GLN A 19 -22.44 -46.50 17.98
N ALA A 20 -23.71 -46.15 18.21
CA ALA A 20 -24.86 -46.86 17.66
C ALA A 20 -25.22 -46.45 16.23
N THR A 21 -24.69 -45.33 15.74
CA THR A 21 -25.05 -44.78 14.43
C THR A 21 -24.21 -45.40 13.31
N PRO A 22 -24.80 -45.87 12.20
CA PRO A 22 -24.04 -46.37 11.06
C PRO A 22 -23.05 -45.33 10.52
N ILE A 23 -21.86 -45.78 10.12
CA ILE A 23 -20.74 -44.91 9.68
C ILE A 23 -21.16 -43.96 8.54
N HIS A 24 -21.99 -44.42 7.59
CA HIS A 24 -22.43 -43.57 6.48
C HIS A 24 -23.33 -42.41 6.95
N VAL A 25 -24.15 -42.60 7.99
CA VAL A 25 -24.97 -41.53 8.57
C VAL A 25 -24.07 -40.52 9.28
N LEU A 26 -23.09 -41.00 10.06
CA LEU A 26 -22.08 -40.11 10.69
C LEU A 26 -21.31 -39.30 9.66
N LEU A 27 -20.94 -39.91 8.53
CA LEU A 27 -20.25 -39.24 7.44
C LEU A 27 -21.12 -38.17 6.77
N VAL A 28 -22.41 -38.46 6.54
CA VAL A 28 -23.36 -37.45 6.03
C VAL A 28 -23.54 -36.30 7.02
N CYS A 29 -23.69 -36.58 8.32
CA CYS A 29 -23.78 -35.54 9.35
C CYS A 29 -22.50 -34.69 9.42
N PHE A 30 -21.33 -35.31 9.30
CA PHE A 30 -20.05 -34.62 9.27
C PHE A 30 -19.90 -33.71 8.05
N ILE A 31 -20.24 -34.21 6.85
CA ILE A 31 -20.22 -33.40 5.62
C ILE A 31 -21.21 -32.23 5.74
N LEU A 32 -22.43 -32.47 6.24
CA LEU A 32 -23.42 -31.42 6.43
C LEU A 32 -22.92 -30.34 7.40
N LEU A 33 -22.35 -30.75 8.53
CA LEU A 33 -21.76 -29.83 9.51
C LEU A 33 -20.61 -29.02 8.90
N LEU A 34 -19.76 -29.66 8.10
CA LEU A 34 -18.66 -28.99 7.40
C LEU A 34 -19.18 -27.95 6.40
N VAL A 35 -20.18 -28.29 5.60
CA VAL A 35 -20.80 -27.38 4.62
C VAL A 35 -21.48 -26.20 5.32
N VAL A 36 -22.28 -26.45 6.37
CA VAL A 36 -22.94 -25.39 7.14
C VAL A 36 -21.92 -24.48 7.81
N SER A 37 -20.83 -25.06 8.34
CA SER A 37 -19.74 -24.31 8.98
C SER A 37 -18.99 -23.45 7.96
N LEU A 38 -18.71 -23.97 6.76
CA LEU A 38 -18.06 -23.23 5.67
C LEU A 38 -18.94 -22.10 5.14
N ALA A 39 -20.24 -22.37 4.97
CA ALA A 39 -21.22 -21.35 4.57
C ALA A 39 -21.36 -20.26 5.65
N GLY A 40 -21.45 -20.66 6.92
CA GLY A 40 -21.48 -19.74 8.06
C GLY A 40 -20.22 -18.88 8.14
N LEU A 41 -19.04 -19.48 7.92
CA LEU A 41 -17.78 -18.74 7.83
C LEU A 41 -17.78 -17.75 6.66
N LEU A 42 -18.25 -18.15 5.47
CA LEU A 42 -18.32 -17.27 4.30
C LEU A 42 -19.25 -16.07 4.55
N VAL A 43 -20.42 -16.30 5.15
CA VAL A 43 -21.35 -15.24 5.56
C VAL A 43 -20.70 -14.32 6.59
N LEU A 44 -20.07 -14.89 7.62
CA LEU A 44 -19.35 -14.12 8.63
C LEU A 44 -18.27 -13.24 7.99
N LEU A 45 -17.45 -13.80 7.09
CA LEU A 45 -16.42 -13.06 6.36
C LEU A 45 -17.03 -11.92 5.54
N HIS A 46 -18.13 -12.13 4.82
CA HIS A 46 -18.79 -11.03 4.09
C HIS A 46 -19.30 -9.89 5.00
N LEU A 47 -19.58 -10.17 6.27
CA LEU A 47 -20.01 -9.20 7.26
C LEU A 47 -18.83 -8.47 7.92
N VAL A 48 -17.73 -9.18 8.22
CA VAL A 48 -16.59 -8.63 8.97
C VAL A 48 -15.42 -8.16 8.11
N ALA A 49 -15.32 -8.65 6.88
CA ALA A 49 -14.25 -8.29 5.95
C ALA A 49 -14.32 -6.80 5.64
N PRO A 50 -13.25 -6.03 5.93
CA PRO A 50 -13.26 -4.59 5.67
C PRO A 50 -13.53 -4.30 4.19
N LYS A 51 -14.37 -3.30 3.94
CA LYS A 51 -14.60 -2.72 2.62
C LYS A 51 -14.28 -1.23 2.72
N PRO A 52 -13.22 -0.73 2.06
CA PRO A 52 -12.90 0.68 2.07
C PRO A 52 -14.10 1.49 1.61
N ARG A 53 -14.36 2.61 2.28
CA ARG A 53 -15.40 3.53 1.80
C ARG A 53 -15.02 4.12 0.43
N PRO A 54 -15.99 4.52 -0.40
CA PRO A 54 -15.70 5.32 -1.58
C PRO A 54 -14.96 6.63 -1.23
N VAL A 55 -14.10 7.08 -2.14
CA VAL A 55 -13.43 8.38 -2.06
C VAL A 55 -14.43 9.47 -2.44
N LEU A 56 -14.50 10.55 -1.65
CA LEU A 56 -15.40 11.66 -1.94
C LEU A 56 -14.77 12.61 -2.97
N PRO A 57 -15.57 13.32 -3.80
CA PRO A 57 -15.03 14.29 -4.76
C PRO A 57 -14.18 15.39 -4.12
N SER A 58 -14.52 15.84 -2.91
CA SER A 58 -13.74 16.83 -2.16
C SER A 58 -12.34 16.33 -1.77
N GLU A 59 -12.18 15.01 -1.61
CA GLU A 59 -10.90 14.37 -1.28
C GLU A 59 -10.01 14.18 -2.52
N LYS A 60 -10.53 14.47 -3.71
CA LYS A 60 -9.76 14.47 -4.97
C LYS A 60 -9.25 15.87 -5.32
N THR A 61 -9.07 16.71 -4.32
CA THR A 61 -8.53 18.05 -4.48
C THR A 61 -7.32 18.26 -3.58
N TYR A 62 -6.41 19.13 -3.99
CA TYR A 62 -5.25 19.49 -3.21
C TYR A 62 -5.10 21.01 -3.10
N ILE A 63 -4.37 21.43 -2.07
CA ILE A 63 -3.89 22.79 -1.89
C ILE A 63 -2.36 22.78 -1.83
N THR A 64 -1.74 23.89 -2.21
CA THR A 64 -0.29 24.09 -2.13
C THR A 64 0.02 25.53 -1.73
N SER A 65 1.30 25.83 -1.47
CA SER A 65 1.76 27.19 -1.20
C SER A 65 1.79 28.02 -2.50
N SER A 66 1.61 29.34 -2.38
CA SER A 66 1.81 30.28 -3.49
C SER A 66 2.98 31.24 -3.20
N PRO A 67 3.54 31.90 -4.22
CA PRO A 67 4.55 32.96 -4.01
C PRO A 67 4.03 34.13 -3.15
N SER A 68 2.72 34.34 -3.11
CA SER A 68 2.07 35.37 -2.28
C SER A 68 2.00 35.04 -0.78
N GLY A 69 2.43 33.84 -0.37
CA GLY A 69 2.36 33.36 1.02
C GLY A 69 0.99 32.80 1.44
N LYS A 70 -0.09 33.03 0.67
CA LYS A 70 -1.40 32.41 0.93
C LYS A 70 -1.52 31.03 0.27
N PRO A 71 -2.23 30.06 0.88
CA PRO A 71 -2.57 28.80 0.22
C PRO A 71 -3.36 29.04 -1.06
N THR A 72 -3.19 28.16 -2.05
CA THR A 72 -4.01 28.18 -3.26
C THR A 72 -5.45 27.78 -2.96
N ALA A 73 -6.40 28.23 -3.80
CA ALA A 73 -7.71 27.59 -3.84
C ALA A 73 -7.56 26.08 -4.15
N PRO A 74 -8.48 25.21 -3.68
CA PRO A 74 -8.44 23.78 -3.99
C PRO A 74 -8.41 23.53 -5.50
N ARG A 75 -7.43 22.74 -5.94
CA ARG A 75 -7.25 22.32 -7.34
C ARG A 75 -7.55 20.83 -7.48
N GLN A 76 -7.98 20.41 -8.66
CA GLN A 76 -8.21 18.99 -8.94
C GLN A 76 -6.89 18.22 -8.87
N LEU A 77 -6.90 17.09 -8.17
CA LEU A 77 -5.76 16.21 -8.03
C LEU A 77 -5.82 15.09 -9.07
N PRO A 78 -4.87 15.02 -10.03
CA PRO A 78 -4.81 13.92 -10.99
C PRO A 78 -4.79 12.55 -10.29
N CYS A 79 -5.49 11.58 -10.85
CA CYS A 79 -5.69 10.26 -10.26
C CYS A 79 -5.53 9.19 -11.34
N TRP A 80 -4.36 8.53 -11.37
CA TRP A 80 -4.12 7.46 -12.33
C TRP A 80 -5.10 6.30 -12.12
N TYR A 81 -5.57 6.09 -10.89
CA TYR A 81 -6.51 5.03 -10.56
C TYR A 81 -7.89 5.25 -11.20
N ASP A 82 -8.38 6.49 -11.22
CA ASP A 82 -9.67 6.80 -11.84
C ASP A 82 -9.61 6.58 -13.36
N HIS A 83 -8.49 6.98 -13.98
CA HIS A 83 -8.24 6.75 -15.40
C HIS A 83 -8.17 5.25 -15.71
N TRP A 84 -7.34 4.50 -14.97
CA TRP A 84 -7.20 3.05 -15.08
C TRP A 84 -8.54 2.32 -14.89
N LEU A 85 -9.35 2.74 -13.92
CA LEU A 85 -10.67 2.16 -13.66
C LEU A 85 -11.65 2.44 -14.81
N ALA A 86 -11.65 3.66 -15.34
CA ALA A 86 -12.49 4.04 -16.48
C ALA A 86 -12.15 3.22 -17.73
N GLU A 87 -10.85 3.03 -18.02
CA GLU A 87 -10.39 2.21 -19.16
C GLU A 87 -10.85 0.75 -19.04
N ARG A 88 -10.78 0.16 -17.85
CA ARG A 88 -11.24 -1.22 -17.65
C ARG A 88 -12.75 -1.38 -17.79
N HIS A 89 -13.54 -0.43 -17.28
CA HIS A 89 -14.98 -0.47 -17.49
C HIS A 89 -15.37 -0.34 -18.97
N LEU A 90 -14.61 0.40 -19.77
CA LEU A 90 -14.82 0.48 -21.22
C LEU A 90 -14.54 -0.87 -21.89
N GLN A 91 -13.44 -1.53 -21.53
CA GLN A 91 -13.10 -2.86 -22.07
C GLN A 91 -14.14 -3.93 -21.76
N GLU A 92 -14.68 -3.95 -20.54
CA GLU A 92 -15.72 -4.90 -20.14
C GLU A 92 -17.01 -4.70 -20.95
N ARG A 93 -17.37 -3.45 -21.24
CA ARG A 93 -18.55 -3.08 -22.04
C ARG A 93 -18.40 -3.42 -23.52
N ASP A 94 -17.21 -3.21 -24.09
CA ASP A 94 -16.99 -3.36 -25.52
C ASP A 94 -16.84 -4.83 -25.98
N HIS A 95 -16.87 -5.80 -25.06
CA HIS A 95 -16.84 -7.25 -25.37
C HIS A 95 -15.80 -7.62 -26.45
N VAL A 96 -14.62 -6.98 -26.42
CA VAL A 96 -13.58 -7.22 -27.43
C VAL A 96 -13.15 -8.69 -27.35
N ARG A 97 -13.31 -9.41 -28.46
CA ARG A 97 -12.86 -10.81 -28.56
C ARG A 97 -11.35 -10.87 -28.28
N PRO A 98 -10.86 -11.81 -27.45
CA PRO A 98 -9.44 -11.89 -27.07
C PRO A 98 -8.45 -11.95 -28.24
N GLN A 99 -8.91 -12.35 -29.43
CA GLN A 99 -8.09 -12.49 -30.64
C GLN A 99 -7.84 -11.18 -31.42
N GLU A 100 -8.64 -10.13 -31.21
CA GLU A 100 -8.45 -8.83 -31.88
C GLU A 100 -7.70 -7.82 -31.00
N ALA A 101 -7.45 -8.15 -29.72
CA ALA A 101 -6.67 -7.35 -28.77
C ALA A 101 -5.15 -7.45 -29.01
N CYS A 102 -4.71 -7.51 -30.27
CA CYS A 102 -3.29 -7.52 -30.61
C CYS A 102 -2.85 -6.15 -31.16
N SER A 103 -1.97 -5.50 -30.40
CA SER A 103 -0.93 -4.53 -30.81
C SER A 103 -1.08 -3.02 -30.52
N SER A 104 -2.20 -2.47 -30.00
CA SER A 104 -2.24 -1.01 -29.76
C SER A 104 -2.75 -0.50 -28.41
N TRP A 105 -3.32 -1.33 -27.54
CA TRP A 105 -3.81 -0.87 -26.23
C TRP A 105 -3.36 -1.86 -25.15
N ASN A 106 -2.23 -1.54 -24.52
CA ASN A 106 -1.63 -2.33 -23.46
C ASN A 106 -2.27 -1.88 -22.14
N THR A 107 -3.45 -2.42 -21.84
CA THR A 107 -4.38 -1.99 -20.77
C THR A 107 -3.90 -2.30 -19.35
N ASP A 108 -2.69 -2.83 -19.22
CA ASP A 108 -1.95 -3.01 -17.96
C ASP A 108 -0.96 -1.86 -17.68
N ILE A 109 -0.89 -0.87 -18.57
CA ILE A 109 0.06 0.24 -18.45
C ILE A 109 -0.63 1.43 -17.79
N ILE A 110 -0.33 1.62 -16.50
CA ILE A 110 -0.47 2.92 -15.83
C ILE A 110 0.16 4.03 -16.67
N GLU A 111 -0.46 5.21 -16.70
CA GLU A 111 0.00 6.37 -17.47
C GLU A 111 1.51 6.67 -17.26
N THR A 112 2.15 7.24 -18.27
CA THR A 112 3.58 7.54 -18.23
C THR A 112 3.94 8.50 -17.10
N PRO A 113 5.05 8.29 -16.39
CA PRO A 113 5.44 9.14 -15.27
C PRO A 113 5.80 10.56 -15.72
N GLU A 114 5.41 11.56 -14.93
CA GLU A 114 5.74 12.99 -15.13
C GLU A 114 7.02 13.40 -14.40
N VAL A 115 7.31 12.76 -13.26
CA VAL A 115 8.47 13.05 -12.41
C VAL A 115 9.26 11.78 -12.09
N ARG A 116 10.50 11.92 -11.61
CA ARG A 116 11.34 10.78 -11.24
C ARG A 116 10.79 10.06 -10.01
N LEU A 117 10.44 10.82 -8.96
CA LEU A 117 10.04 10.29 -7.67
C LEU A 117 8.82 11.03 -7.11
N SER A 118 7.80 10.29 -6.69
CA SER A 118 6.74 10.82 -5.82
C SER A 118 6.96 10.33 -4.40
N VAL A 119 6.95 11.23 -3.43
CA VAL A 119 6.99 10.89 -2.01
C VAL A 119 5.63 11.14 -1.38
N VAL A 120 5.04 10.11 -0.76
CA VAL A 120 3.74 10.16 -0.10
C VAL A 120 3.94 10.09 1.41
N PHE A 121 3.45 11.11 2.12
CA PHE A 121 3.43 11.18 3.58
C PHE A 121 1.99 11.11 4.10
N PRO A 122 1.54 9.97 4.67
CA PRO A 122 0.31 9.97 5.45
C PRO A 122 0.53 10.74 6.76
N ALA A 123 -0.35 11.68 7.08
CA ALA A 123 -0.23 12.53 8.25
C ALA A 123 -1.54 12.58 9.04
N TYR A 124 -1.44 12.38 10.36
CA TYR A 124 -2.56 12.56 11.30
C TYR A 124 -2.06 13.10 12.64
N ASN A 125 -2.31 14.38 12.88
CA ASN A 125 -1.83 15.13 14.03
C ASN A 125 -0.30 15.04 14.20
N GLU A 126 0.41 15.56 13.19
CA GLU A 126 1.86 15.51 13.00
C GLU A 126 2.54 16.88 13.05
N GLU A 127 1.89 17.91 13.61
CA GLU A 127 2.40 19.29 13.58
C GLU A 127 3.86 19.43 14.06
N ASP A 128 4.24 18.67 15.10
CA ASP A 128 5.59 18.70 15.68
C ASP A 128 6.62 17.84 14.94
N ARG A 129 6.18 16.82 14.19
CA ARG A 129 7.07 15.77 13.63
C ARG A 129 7.25 15.88 12.12
N ILE A 130 6.30 16.50 11.43
CA ILE A 130 6.33 16.60 9.97
C ILE A 130 7.45 17.52 9.47
N LEU A 131 7.76 18.60 10.20
CA LEU A 131 8.74 19.61 9.76
C LEU A 131 10.17 19.04 9.66
N PRO A 132 10.75 18.38 10.68
CA PRO A 132 12.08 17.77 10.56
C PRO A 132 12.14 16.74 9.42
N THR A 133 11.05 15.99 9.24
CA THR A 133 10.93 15.00 8.16
C THR A 133 10.99 15.67 6.79
N LEU A 134 10.25 16.77 6.60
CA LEU A 134 10.22 17.51 5.35
C LEU A 134 11.55 18.23 5.08
N GLU A 135 12.21 18.76 6.11
CA GLU A 135 13.56 19.35 5.98
C GLU A 135 14.55 18.31 5.45
N GLU A 136 14.64 17.15 6.09
CA GLU A 136 15.53 16.06 5.68
C GLU A 136 15.19 15.55 4.27
N ALA A 137 13.90 15.36 3.98
CA ALA A 137 13.43 14.89 2.69
C ALA A 137 13.80 15.88 1.57
N VAL A 138 13.49 17.16 1.73
CA VAL A 138 13.74 18.18 0.70
C VAL A 138 15.23 18.39 0.48
N GLU A 139 16.05 18.41 1.54
CA GLU A 139 17.50 18.49 1.41
C GLU A 139 18.05 17.33 0.57
N TYR A 140 17.62 16.10 0.86
CA TYR A 140 18.02 14.93 0.09
C TYR A 140 17.53 14.99 -1.36
N LEU A 141 16.25 15.34 -1.57
CA LEU A 141 15.62 15.34 -2.89
C LEU A 141 16.21 16.42 -3.80
N ASP A 142 16.44 17.63 -3.28
CA ASP A 142 17.08 18.72 -4.01
C ASP A 142 18.51 18.34 -4.42
N LYS A 143 19.25 17.69 -3.52
CA LYS A 143 20.64 17.28 -3.78
C LYS A 143 20.77 16.13 -4.78
N ASN A 144 19.90 15.13 -4.71
CA ASN A 144 20.08 13.86 -5.44
C ASN A 144 19.15 13.70 -6.65
N ILE A 145 17.99 14.37 -6.67
CA ILE A 145 17.01 14.27 -7.74
C ILE A 145 16.86 15.60 -8.49
N GLY A 146 16.94 16.72 -7.77
CA GLY A 146 16.69 18.05 -8.30
C GLY A 146 15.20 18.35 -8.46
N ARG A 147 14.84 19.62 -8.60
CA ARG A 147 13.45 20.05 -8.83
C ARG A 147 13.16 20.09 -10.33
N ASN A 148 11.93 19.74 -10.73
CA ASN A 148 11.51 19.93 -12.11
C ASN A 148 11.26 21.43 -12.32
N THR A 149 12.16 22.13 -13.04
CA THR A 149 11.89 23.52 -13.42
C THR A 149 10.81 23.50 -14.50
N VAL A 150 9.56 23.75 -14.12
CA VAL A 150 8.54 24.14 -15.09
C VAL A 150 8.98 25.48 -15.65
N VAL A 151 9.73 25.47 -16.75
CA VAL A 151 9.93 26.67 -17.57
C VAL A 151 8.54 26.98 -18.11
N GLU A 152 7.89 28.02 -17.56
CA GLU A 152 6.72 28.64 -18.19
C GLU A 152 7.15 29.05 -19.61
N ARG A 153 6.87 28.20 -20.61
CA ARG A 153 7.06 28.60 -22.00
C ARG A 153 5.98 29.65 -22.30
N PRO A 154 6.34 30.88 -22.70
CA PRO A 154 5.35 31.89 -23.04
C PRO A 154 4.46 31.35 -24.15
N PHE A 155 3.15 31.36 -23.88
CA PHE A 155 2.10 30.93 -24.79
C PHE A 155 2.22 31.72 -26.10
N SER A 156 2.65 31.06 -27.18
CA SER A 156 2.69 31.67 -28.52
C SER A 156 1.37 31.38 -29.22
N PRO A 157 0.57 32.41 -29.54
CA PRO A 157 -0.75 32.23 -30.16
C PRO A 157 -0.58 32.08 -31.67
N THR A 158 -0.01 30.97 -32.14
CA THR A 158 -0.12 30.61 -33.56
C THR A 158 -0.48 29.13 -33.66
N GLY A 159 -1.73 28.90 -34.03
CA GLY A 159 -2.28 27.57 -34.23
C GLY A 159 -1.62 26.86 -35.40
N ARG A 160 -1.23 25.62 -35.15
CA ARG A 160 -1.32 24.46 -36.06
C ARG A 160 -1.02 23.22 -35.24
N ASP A 161 -1.91 22.24 -35.35
CA ASP A 161 -1.86 20.91 -34.74
C ASP A 161 -0.44 20.40 -34.45
N GLN A 162 0.03 20.58 -33.21
CA GLN A 162 1.07 19.73 -32.67
C GLN A 162 0.37 18.63 -31.90
N ARG A 163 0.28 17.46 -32.52
CA ARG A 163 0.17 16.19 -31.80
C ARG A 163 1.08 16.28 -30.58
N LEU A 164 0.50 16.16 -29.39
CA LEU A 164 1.18 16.07 -28.10
C LEU A 164 2.25 14.98 -28.19
N ARG A 165 3.44 15.33 -28.66
CA ARG A 165 4.64 14.50 -28.52
C ARG A 165 5.08 14.69 -27.08
N ALA A 166 4.84 13.66 -26.27
CA ALA A 166 5.43 13.53 -24.96
C ALA A 166 6.93 13.87 -25.04
N PRO A 167 7.49 14.65 -24.11
CA PRO A 167 8.92 14.91 -24.07
C PRO A 167 9.62 13.60 -23.73
N THR A 168 10.04 12.87 -24.77
CA THR A 168 10.93 11.71 -24.64
C THR A 168 12.35 12.24 -24.53
N THR A 169 12.69 12.76 -23.36
CA THR A 169 14.10 13.00 -23.01
C THR A 169 14.78 11.62 -22.91
N LYS A 170 15.95 11.46 -23.52
CA LYS A 170 16.76 10.23 -23.43
C LYS A 170 17.13 9.82 -21.99
N ASN A 171 16.88 10.69 -21.00
CA ASN A 171 17.29 10.53 -19.60
C ASN A 171 16.13 10.16 -18.64
N GLY A 172 14.89 9.94 -19.14
CA GLY A 172 13.73 9.66 -18.30
C GLY A 172 13.15 10.91 -17.61
N PRO A 173 12.09 10.77 -16.81
CA PRO A 173 11.47 11.90 -16.12
C PRO A 173 12.40 12.43 -15.02
N GLU A 174 12.47 13.75 -14.90
CA GLU A 174 13.27 14.47 -13.89
C GLU A 174 12.37 15.04 -12.79
N GLY A 175 12.98 15.47 -11.69
CA GLY A 175 12.25 16.11 -10.60
C GLY A 175 11.56 15.16 -9.63
N TYR A 176 11.02 15.73 -8.56
CA TYR A 176 10.22 15.02 -7.57
C TYR A 176 8.93 15.77 -7.25
N GLU A 177 8.01 15.07 -6.60
CA GLU A 177 6.86 15.68 -5.93
C GLU A 177 6.71 15.12 -4.51
N ILE A 178 6.05 15.90 -3.66
CA ILE A 178 5.69 15.52 -2.30
C ILE A 178 4.17 15.62 -2.16
N LEU A 179 3.53 14.52 -1.79
CA LEU A 179 2.11 14.44 -1.52
C LEU A 179 1.87 14.13 -0.05
N ILE A 180 1.39 15.13 0.69
CA ILE A 180 0.98 14.95 2.08
C ILE A 180 -0.51 14.61 2.08
N VAL A 181 -0.85 13.44 2.62
CA VAL A 181 -2.23 13.00 2.80
C VAL A 181 -2.62 13.22 4.26
N ASN A 182 -3.26 14.36 4.52
CA ASN A 182 -3.81 14.71 5.81
C ASN A 182 -5.09 13.88 6.06
N ASP A 183 -5.03 12.93 6.99
CA ASP A 183 -6.12 12.01 7.32
C ASP A 183 -7.12 12.62 8.34
N GLY A 184 -7.48 13.88 8.11
CA GLY A 184 -8.40 14.65 8.96
C GLY A 184 -7.81 15.10 10.29
N SER A 185 -6.57 15.61 10.28
CA SER A 185 -5.92 16.16 11.48
C SER A 185 -6.75 17.28 12.12
N LYS A 186 -6.62 17.41 13.45
CA LYS A 186 -7.30 18.42 14.28
C LYS A 186 -6.34 19.49 14.82
N ASP A 187 -5.05 19.34 14.53
CA ASP A 187 -3.97 20.24 14.91
C ASP A 187 -3.53 21.09 13.71
N ARG A 188 -2.37 21.75 13.80
CA ARG A 188 -1.87 22.64 12.75
C ARG A 188 -1.07 21.95 11.64
N THR A 189 -1.21 20.63 11.46
CA THR A 189 -0.41 19.84 10.50
C THR A 189 -0.44 20.42 9.08
N VAL A 190 -1.62 20.88 8.60
CA VAL A 190 -1.77 21.41 7.24
C VAL A 190 -1.09 22.78 7.12
N GLU A 191 -1.29 23.64 8.11
CA GLU A 191 -0.75 24.99 8.17
C GLU A 191 0.78 24.95 8.15
N VAL A 192 1.40 24.15 9.03
CA VAL A 192 2.87 24.05 9.11
C VAL A 192 3.48 23.48 7.83
N ALA A 193 2.80 22.53 7.17
CA ALA A 193 3.25 21.98 5.90
C ALA A 193 3.21 23.02 4.76
N LEU A 194 2.18 23.87 4.73
CA LEU A 194 2.05 24.94 3.74
C LEU A 194 3.02 26.10 3.99
N GLU A 195 3.24 26.47 5.26
CA GLU A 195 4.27 27.44 5.66
C GLU A 195 5.66 26.96 5.24
N PHE A 196 5.97 25.69 5.50
CA PHE A 196 7.20 25.04 5.05
C PHE A 196 7.32 25.07 3.52
N ALA A 197 6.26 24.68 2.79
CA ALA A 197 6.26 24.70 1.35
C ALA A 197 6.47 26.10 0.77
N HIS A 198 5.98 27.16 1.43
CA HIS A 198 6.23 28.54 1.03
C HIS A 198 7.69 28.93 1.27
N LYS A 199 8.21 28.69 2.48
CA LYS A 199 9.59 29.01 2.89
C LYS A 199 10.65 28.38 1.97
N HIS A 200 10.40 27.16 1.50
CA HIS A 200 11.33 26.41 0.64
C HIS A 200 11.02 26.55 -0.86
N SER A 201 10.08 27.42 -1.25
CA SER A 201 9.64 27.61 -2.65
C SER A 201 9.23 26.30 -3.34
N LEU A 202 8.48 25.46 -2.63
CA LEU A 202 7.97 24.16 -3.10
C LEU A 202 6.57 24.29 -3.71
N HIS A 203 6.29 25.43 -4.34
CA HIS A 203 5.00 25.72 -4.97
C HIS A 203 4.66 24.64 -6.00
N ASP A 204 3.51 24.00 -5.83
CA ASP A 204 3.03 22.89 -6.67
C ASP A 204 3.89 21.60 -6.67
N ILE A 205 5.09 21.62 -6.07
CA ILE A 205 5.94 20.45 -5.79
C ILE A 205 5.42 19.72 -4.54
N LEU A 206 5.12 20.47 -3.47
CA LEU A 206 4.49 19.94 -2.25
C LEU A 206 2.99 20.24 -2.29
N ARG A 207 2.20 19.16 -2.27
CA ARG A 207 0.74 19.20 -2.36
C ARG A 207 0.13 18.54 -1.14
N VAL A 208 -0.88 19.19 -0.56
CA VAL A 208 -1.60 18.68 0.61
C VAL A 208 -3.01 18.31 0.22
N VAL A 209 -3.39 17.07 0.51
CA VAL A 209 -4.73 16.51 0.30
C VAL A 209 -5.34 16.22 1.65
N THR A 210 -6.58 16.65 1.86
CA THR A 210 -7.27 16.44 3.14
C THR A 210 -8.44 15.49 2.97
N LEU A 211 -8.40 14.39 3.73
CA LEU A 211 -9.50 13.45 3.85
C LEU A 211 -10.56 14.01 4.81
N VAL A 212 -11.83 13.87 4.44
CA VAL A 212 -12.97 14.42 5.20
C VAL A 212 -13.12 13.71 6.55
N LYS A 213 -12.78 12.43 6.59
CA LYS A 213 -12.82 11.60 7.79
C LYS A 213 -11.60 10.70 7.79
N ASN A 214 -10.99 10.59 8.97
CA ASN A 214 -9.89 9.67 9.25
C ASN A 214 -10.23 8.26 8.75
N ARG A 215 -9.38 7.73 7.87
CA ARG A 215 -9.45 6.39 7.28
C ARG A 215 -8.43 5.46 7.92
N GLY A 216 -7.49 5.98 8.70
CA GLY A 216 -6.34 5.25 9.20
C GLY A 216 -5.17 5.28 8.22
N LYS A 217 -4.00 4.84 8.70
CA LYS A 217 -2.72 4.92 7.97
C LYS A 217 -2.79 4.27 6.59
N GLY A 218 -3.34 3.07 6.49
CA GLY A 218 -3.49 2.37 5.21
C GLY A 218 -4.42 3.07 4.23
N GLY A 219 -5.47 3.73 4.74
CA GLY A 219 -6.38 4.55 3.94
C GLY A 219 -5.68 5.78 3.39
N GLY A 220 -4.90 6.49 4.21
CA GLY A 220 -4.10 7.63 3.80
C GLY A 220 -3.03 7.27 2.76
N VAL A 221 -2.28 6.18 3.00
CA VAL A 221 -1.27 5.68 2.06
C VAL A 221 -1.92 5.27 0.73
N THR A 222 -2.96 4.45 0.78
CA THR A 222 -3.66 3.98 -0.44
C THR A 222 -4.22 5.15 -1.23
N HIS A 223 -4.79 6.15 -0.56
CA HIS A 223 -5.26 7.36 -1.21
C HIS A 223 -4.12 8.11 -1.90
N GLY A 224 -3.03 8.39 -1.19
CA GLY A 224 -1.87 9.07 -1.78
C GLY A 224 -1.30 8.32 -2.99
N LEU A 225 -1.12 7.00 -2.87
CA LEU A 225 -0.62 6.15 -3.95
C LEU A 225 -1.52 6.10 -5.19
N ARG A 226 -2.79 6.53 -5.13
CA ARG A 226 -3.67 6.69 -6.32
C ARG A 226 -3.42 7.98 -7.11
N HIS A 227 -2.71 8.93 -6.52
CA HIS A 227 -2.55 10.30 -7.05
C HIS A 227 -1.09 10.66 -7.40
N VAL A 228 -0.18 9.69 -7.30
CA VAL A 228 1.24 9.85 -7.62
C VAL A 228 1.52 9.85 -9.13
N ARG A 229 2.52 10.63 -9.54
CA ARG A 229 2.93 10.84 -10.94
C ARG A 229 4.36 10.37 -11.23
N GLY A 230 5.07 9.86 -10.22
CA GLY A 230 6.47 9.49 -10.29
C GLY A 230 6.73 8.12 -10.92
N LYS A 231 7.89 7.97 -11.55
CA LYS A 231 8.42 6.67 -12.03
C LYS A 231 8.64 5.72 -10.85
N TYR A 232 9.24 6.24 -9.78
CA TYR A 232 9.29 5.59 -8.48
C TYR A 232 8.33 6.29 -7.54
N VAL A 233 7.79 5.53 -6.61
CA VAL A 233 6.84 6.02 -5.63
C VAL A 233 7.27 5.55 -4.25
N LEU A 234 7.61 6.48 -3.39
CA LEU A 234 8.02 6.23 -2.01
C LEU A 234 6.86 6.58 -1.08
N PHE A 235 6.43 5.62 -0.27
CA PHE A 235 5.69 5.90 0.95
C PHE A 235 6.69 6.02 2.11
N ALA A 236 6.61 7.13 2.86
CA ALA A 236 7.41 7.37 4.05
C ALA A 236 6.52 7.83 5.22
N ASP A 237 6.78 7.32 6.44
CA ASP A 237 6.15 7.82 7.66
C ASP A 237 6.53 9.30 7.90
N ALA A 238 5.55 10.10 8.32
CA ALA A 238 5.72 11.54 8.58
C ALA A 238 6.32 11.85 9.96
N ASP A 239 6.84 10.83 10.67
CA ASP A 239 7.40 10.98 12.01
C ASP A 239 8.91 11.23 12.05
N GLY A 240 9.58 11.15 10.90
CA GLY A 240 11.01 11.38 10.74
C GLY A 240 11.88 10.20 11.16
N ALA A 241 11.30 9.04 11.49
CA ALA A 241 12.06 7.93 12.04
C ALA A 241 13.03 7.29 11.02
N SER A 242 12.65 7.23 9.74
CA SER A 242 13.44 6.66 8.65
C SER A 242 14.27 7.75 7.94
N LYS A 243 15.50 7.42 7.55
CA LYS A 243 16.40 8.40 6.92
C LYS A 243 16.28 8.45 5.40
N PHE A 244 16.16 9.67 4.86
CA PHE A 244 16.04 9.90 3.41
C PHE A 244 17.35 9.61 2.65
N SER A 245 18.49 9.59 3.34
CA SER A 245 19.77 9.11 2.78
C SER A 245 19.67 7.69 2.19
N ASP A 246 18.73 6.86 2.66
CA ASP A 246 18.55 5.49 2.20
C ASP A 246 17.60 5.36 0.98
N VAL A 247 16.99 6.44 0.48
CA VAL A 247 16.14 6.39 -0.72
C VAL A 247 16.90 5.84 -1.93
N GLY A 248 18.18 6.19 -2.08
CA GLY A 248 19.03 5.68 -3.17
C GLY A 248 19.15 4.15 -3.13
N LYS A 249 19.37 3.57 -1.95
CA LYS A 249 19.45 2.12 -1.75
C LYS A 249 18.14 1.42 -2.10
N LEU A 250 17.00 2.04 -1.78
CA LEU A 250 15.69 1.52 -2.14
C LEU A 250 15.44 1.55 -3.65
N ILE A 251 15.87 2.62 -4.34
CA ILE A 251 15.77 2.71 -5.80
C ILE A 251 16.63 1.61 -6.45
N GLU A 252 17.90 1.48 -6.04
CA GLU A 252 18.81 0.44 -6.54
C GLU A 252 18.24 -0.96 -6.31
N ALA A 253 17.82 -1.27 -5.09
CA ALA A 253 17.25 -2.58 -4.77
C ALA A 253 15.92 -2.85 -5.49
N CYS A 254 15.13 -1.81 -5.78
CA CYS A 254 13.92 -1.95 -6.58
C CYS A 254 14.28 -2.30 -8.03
N ASP A 255 15.25 -1.59 -8.62
CA ASP A 255 15.73 -1.85 -9.98
C ASP A 255 16.29 -3.26 -10.14
N ASP A 256 17.00 -3.78 -9.13
CA ASP A 256 17.54 -5.15 -9.12
C ASP A 256 16.47 -6.25 -9.16
N VAL A 257 15.25 -5.94 -8.71
CA VAL A 257 14.14 -6.91 -8.65
C VAL A 257 13.02 -6.62 -9.65
N ILE A 258 13.18 -5.61 -10.51
CA ILE A 258 12.21 -5.30 -11.56
C ILE A 258 12.03 -6.50 -12.49
N ASP A 259 10.78 -6.93 -12.66
CA ASP A 259 10.42 -7.96 -13.62
C ASP A 259 10.29 -7.42 -15.05
N ALA A 260 10.03 -8.31 -16.01
CA ALA A 260 9.88 -7.96 -17.41
C ALA A 260 8.66 -7.06 -17.72
N SER A 261 7.72 -6.91 -16.77
CA SER A 261 6.60 -5.98 -16.84
C SER A 261 6.91 -4.64 -16.14
N PHE A 262 8.20 -4.40 -15.82
CA PHE A 262 8.71 -3.22 -15.13
C PHE A 262 8.23 -3.08 -13.68
N ARG A 263 7.86 -4.19 -13.02
CA ARG A 263 7.30 -4.18 -11.67
C ARG A 263 8.33 -4.64 -10.65
N GLY A 264 8.53 -3.84 -9.61
CA GLY A 264 9.38 -4.11 -8.46
C GLY A 264 8.91 -3.35 -7.21
N VAL A 265 9.29 -3.87 -6.05
CA VAL A 265 9.08 -3.23 -4.74
C VAL A 265 10.35 -3.36 -3.91
N ALA A 266 10.76 -2.29 -3.23
CA ALA A 266 11.79 -2.32 -2.22
C ALA A 266 11.23 -1.80 -0.89
N ILE A 267 11.47 -2.53 0.19
CA ILE A 267 11.02 -2.14 1.53
C ILE A 267 12.21 -1.91 2.44
N GLY A 268 12.14 -0.86 3.25
CA GLY A 268 13.07 -0.66 4.34
C GLY A 268 12.91 -1.74 5.41
N SER A 269 13.98 -2.05 6.13
CA SER A 269 13.98 -3.04 7.19
C SER A 269 14.83 -2.62 8.37
N ARG A 270 14.21 -2.67 9.55
CA ARG A 270 14.83 -2.43 10.86
C ARG A 270 15.28 -3.74 11.51
N ALA A 271 15.13 -4.88 10.84
CA ALA A 271 15.42 -6.19 11.42
C ALA A 271 16.88 -6.32 11.92
N HIS A 272 17.81 -5.65 11.25
CA HIS A 272 19.23 -5.62 11.65
C HIS A 272 19.50 -4.78 12.91
N LEU A 273 18.59 -3.91 13.33
CA LEU A 273 18.70 -3.09 14.54
C LEU A 273 18.24 -3.85 15.79
N VAL A 274 17.50 -4.96 15.62
CA VAL A 274 17.00 -5.81 16.70
C VAL A 274 18.18 -6.47 17.40
N GLY A 275 18.59 -5.89 18.54
CA GLY A 275 19.75 -6.34 19.34
C GLY A 275 20.77 -5.24 19.64
N SER A 276 20.70 -4.09 18.98
CA SER A 276 21.53 -2.91 19.29
C SER A 276 21.05 -2.21 20.58
N GLU A 277 21.93 -1.48 21.29
CA GLU A 277 21.58 -0.74 22.52
C GLU A 277 20.36 0.19 22.36
N ALA A 278 20.13 0.69 21.13
CA ALA A 278 18.95 1.48 20.76
C ALA A 278 17.61 0.72 20.92
N VAL A 279 17.62 -0.61 20.96
CA VAL A 279 16.44 -1.49 21.10
C VAL A 279 16.40 -2.22 22.45
N VAL A 280 17.47 -2.19 23.23
CA VAL A 280 17.66 -3.00 24.46
C VAL A 280 16.82 -2.52 25.65
N LYS A 281 16.18 -1.34 25.58
CA LYS A 281 15.26 -0.84 26.62
C LYS A 281 13.81 -1.33 26.49
N ARG A 282 13.53 -2.39 25.70
CA ARG A 282 12.15 -2.88 25.53
C ARG A 282 11.70 -3.74 26.72
N SER A 283 10.47 -3.51 27.17
CA SER A 283 9.81 -4.39 28.14
C SER A 283 9.70 -5.81 27.58
N VAL A 284 9.85 -6.82 28.45
CA VAL A 284 9.70 -8.25 28.10
C VAL A 284 8.40 -8.50 27.31
N LEU A 285 7.33 -7.77 27.66
CA LEU A 285 6.04 -7.83 26.97
C LEU A 285 6.12 -7.41 25.50
N ARG A 286 6.83 -6.32 25.15
CA ARG A 286 6.94 -5.86 23.74
C ARG A 286 7.70 -6.88 22.90
N ASN A 287 8.73 -7.50 23.46
CA ASN A 287 9.48 -8.57 22.78
C ASN A 287 8.62 -9.84 22.61
N PHE A 288 7.83 -10.21 23.62
CA PHE A 288 6.89 -11.33 23.52
C PHE A 288 5.81 -11.09 22.45
N LEU A 289 5.19 -9.90 22.46
CA LEU A 289 4.18 -9.53 21.46
C LEU A 289 4.77 -9.50 20.05
N MET A 290 5.98 -8.97 19.88
CA MET A 290 6.68 -8.98 18.60
C MET A 290 6.91 -10.41 18.09
N ARG A 291 7.46 -11.31 18.92
CA ARG A 291 7.71 -12.71 18.53
C ARG A 291 6.41 -13.44 18.20
N SER A 292 5.37 -13.23 18.99
CA SER A 292 4.05 -13.81 18.77
C SER A 292 3.45 -13.35 17.45
N PHE A 293 3.57 -12.05 17.15
CA PHE A 293 3.10 -11.50 15.90
C PHE A 293 3.88 -12.04 14.68
N HIS A 294 5.20 -12.21 14.79
CA HIS A 294 5.99 -12.84 13.72
C HIS A 294 5.57 -14.30 13.46
N MET A 295 5.23 -15.05 14.51
CA MET A 295 4.69 -16.40 14.34
C MET A 295 3.34 -16.38 13.61
N VAL A 296 2.45 -15.45 13.97
CA VAL A 296 1.17 -15.23 13.27
C VAL A 296 1.39 -14.86 11.80
N LEU A 297 2.33 -13.96 11.50
CA LEU A 297 2.70 -13.61 10.12
C LEU A 297 3.19 -14.82 9.35
N THR A 298 4.06 -15.63 9.95
CA THR A 298 4.64 -16.82 9.30
C THR A 298 3.57 -17.82 8.89
N VAL A 299 2.53 -18.00 9.72
CA VAL A 299 1.45 -18.95 9.47
C VAL A 299 0.40 -18.40 8.51
N LEU A 300 0.06 -17.12 8.62
CA LEU A 300 -1.09 -16.54 7.91
C LEU A 300 -0.73 -15.84 6.60
N THR A 301 0.55 -15.53 6.34
CA THR A 301 0.97 -14.91 5.09
C THR A 301 1.54 -15.93 4.09
N PRO A 302 1.47 -15.66 2.78
CA PRO A 302 2.03 -16.56 1.78
C PRO A 302 3.58 -16.60 1.84
N PRO A 303 4.22 -17.62 1.23
CA PRO A 303 5.62 -17.94 1.49
C PRO A 303 6.64 -16.84 1.18
N ALA A 304 6.41 -15.98 0.18
CA ALA A 304 7.36 -14.88 -0.09
C ALA A 304 7.20 -13.76 0.92
N THR A 305 5.97 -13.41 1.29
CA THR A 305 5.64 -12.40 2.29
C THR A 305 6.13 -12.82 3.67
N SER A 306 5.99 -14.09 4.05
CA SER A 306 6.42 -14.58 5.37
C SER A 306 7.94 -14.58 5.57
N ARG A 307 8.73 -14.53 4.49
CA ARG A 307 10.19 -14.45 4.53
C ARG A 307 10.72 -13.02 4.75
N ILE A 308 9.87 -12.01 4.61
CA ILE A 308 10.23 -10.62 4.88
C ILE A 308 10.31 -10.42 6.40
N ARG A 309 11.45 -9.92 6.89
CA ARG A 309 11.67 -9.78 8.34
C ARG A 309 11.02 -8.54 8.93
N ASP A 310 10.87 -7.47 8.16
CA ASP A 310 10.19 -6.24 8.59
C ASP A 310 9.11 -5.78 7.60
N THR A 311 7.96 -6.44 7.64
CA THR A 311 6.84 -6.13 6.75
C THR A 311 6.21 -4.77 7.04
N GLN A 312 6.39 -4.19 8.22
CA GLN A 312 5.68 -3.01 8.74
C GLN A 312 6.58 -1.77 8.83
N CYS A 313 7.69 -1.75 8.11
CA CYS A 313 8.49 -0.55 7.97
C CYS A 313 7.75 0.48 7.11
N GLY A 314 7.53 1.69 7.64
CA GLY A 314 6.89 2.78 6.93
C GLY A 314 7.81 3.52 5.95
N PHE A 315 8.64 2.77 5.22
CA PHE A 315 9.57 3.31 4.22
C PHE A 315 9.66 2.31 3.07
N LYS A 316 8.79 2.49 2.06
CA LYS A 316 8.58 1.50 1.00
C LYS A 316 8.51 2.18 -0.37
N LEU A 317 9.29 1.66 -1.31
CA LEU A 317 9.40 2.16 -2.66
C LEU A 317 8.80 1.17 -3.65
N PHE A 318 8.00 1.70 -4.57
CA PHE A 318 7.32 0.96 -5.63
C PHE A 318 7.78 1.50 -6.97
N SER A 319 8.05 0.63 -7.92
CA SER A 319 7.98 1.03 -9.33
C SER A 319 6.54 1.41 -9.67
N ARG A 320 6.34 2.43 -10.51
CA ARG A 320 5.01 2.86 -10.94
C ARG A 320 4.13 1.72 -11.46
N ASN A 321 4.71 0.80 -12.24
CA ASN A 321 4.02 -0.34 -12.84
C ASN A 321 3.52 -1.37 -11.82
N SER A 322 4.02 -1.37 -10.58
CA SER A 322 3.52 -2.25 -9.51
C SER A 322 2.16 -1.80 -8.97
N LEU A 323 1.81 -0.51 -9.11
CA LEU A 323 0.64 0.05 -8.45
C LEU A 323 -0.70 -0.53 -8.94
N PRO A 324 -0.95 -0.73 -10.24
CA PRO A 324 -2.21 -1.33 -10.73
C PRO A 324 -2.47 -2.74 -10.21
N ASP A 325 -1.43 -3.49 -9.84
CA ASP A 325 -1.55 -4.85 -9.31
C ASP A 325 -1.75 -4.89 -7.78
N ILE A 326 -1.61 -3.75 -7.10
CA ILE A 326 -1.65 -3.66 -5.64
C ILE A 326 -2.79 -2.72 -5.20
N ILE A 327 -2.74 -1.46 -5.58
CA ILE A 327 -3.56 -0.38 -5.02
C ILE A 327 -5.07 -0.55 -5.27
N PRO A 328 -5.56 -1.04 -6.43
CA PRO A 328 -6.97 -1.32 -6.64
C PRO A 328 -7.55 -2.37 -5.69
N TYR A 329 -6.70 -3.25 -5.16
CA TYR A 329 -7.10 -4.44 -4.42
C TYR A 329 -6.83 -4.35 -2.92
N MET A 330 -6.44 -3.16 -2.43
CA MET A 330 -6.26 -2.88 -1.00
C MET A 330 -7.61 -2.73 -0.30
N HIS A 331 -7.85 -3.48 0.77
CA HIS A 331 -9.07 -3.44 1.56
C HIS A 331 -8.88 -2.86 2.96
N THR A 332 -7.67 -2.97 3.51
CA THR A 332 -7.38 -2.59 4.88
C THR A 332 -6.90 -1.15 4.97
N GLU A 333 -7.61 -0.33 5.73
CA GLU A 333 -7.24 1.07 5.94
C GLU A 333 -6.45 1.30 7.24
N GLY A 334 -6.37 0.30 8.13
CA GLY A 334 -5.64 0.34 9.41
C GLY A 334 -4.20 -0.17 9.32
N TRP A 335 -3.59 -0.51 10.47
CA TRP A 335 -2.16 -0.86 10.61
C TRP A 335 -1.66 -2.09 9.84
N ILE A 336 -2.53 -3.01 9.43
CA ILE A 336 -2.13 -4.24 8.72
C ILE A 336 -2.01 -4.04 7.20
N PHE A 337 -2.32 -2.85 6.67
CA PHE A 337 -2.27 -2.54 5.24
C PHE A 337 -0.91 -2.90 4.60
N ASP A 338 0.18 -2.68 5.34
CA ASP A 338 1.54 -2.97 4.92
C ASP A 338 1.73 -4.43 4.51
N ILE A 339 1.05 -5.35 5.19
CA ILE A 339 1.11 -6.79 4.93
C ILE A 339 0.18 -7.17 3.77
N GLU A 340 -1.02 -6.59 3.72
CA GLU A 340 -1.92 -6.78 2.57
C GLU A 340 -1.26 -6.38 1.26
N MET A 341 -0.59 -5.23 1.25
CA MET A 341 0.17 -4.72 0.11
C MET A 341 1.24 -5.71 -0.37
N LEU A 342 1.96 -6.37 0.54
CA LEU A 342 2.98 -7.37 0.21
C LEU A 342 2.35 -8.69 -0.27
N MET A 343 1.25 -9.11 0.34
CA MET A 343 0.47 -10.27 -0.12
C MET A 343 -0.11 -10.04 -1.53
N LEU A 344 -0.50 -8.80 -1.84
CA LEU A 344 -0.94 -8.39 -3.17
C LEU A 344 0.22 -8.33 -4.16
N ALA A 345 1.41 -7.87 -3.76
CA ALA A 345 2.58 -7.96 -4.61
C ALA A 345 2.90 -9.43 -4.97
N GLU A 346 2.92 -10.33 -3.98
CA GLU A 346 3.20 -11.75 -4.20
C GLU A 346 2.13 -12.45 -5.05
N SER A 347 0.86 -12.13 -4.84
CA SER A 347 -0.26 -12.71 -5.59
C SER A 347 -0.55 -12.04 -6.94
N ALA A 348 0.29 -11.09 -7.36
CA ALA A 348 0.13 -10.41 -8.65
C ALA A 348 0.26 -11.40 -9.82
N PRO A 349 -0.38 -11.11 -10.97
CA PRO A 349 -0.25 -11.91 -12.18
C PRO A 349 1.22 -12.12 -12.56
N ALA A 350 1.55 -13.31 -13.06
CA ALA A 350 2.90 -13.64 -13.45
C ALA A 350 3.35 -12.80 -14.67
N ALA A 351 4.57 -12.27 -14.63
CA ALA A 351 5.14 -11.53 -15.76
C ALA A 351 5.81 -12.48 -16.76
N PRO A 352 5.68 -12.26 -18.07
CA PRO A 352 6.34 -13.07 -19.09
C PRO A 352 7.85 -12.78 -19.11
N LEU A 353 8.67 -13.82 -19.00
CA LEU A 353 10.13 -13.73 -19.16
C LEU A 353 10.48 -13.77 -20.65
N ARG A 354 11.28 -12.80 -21.09
CA ARG A 354 11.78 -12.72 -22.46
C ARG A 354 13.28 -12.94 -22.54
N GLY A 355 13.71 -13.67 -23.56
CA GLY A 355 15.11 -13.83 -23.92
C GLY A 355 15.72 -12.55 -24.46
N ARG A 356 17.04 -12.56 -24.63
CA ARG A 356 17.78 -11.43 -25.23
C ARG A 356 17.33 -11.13 -26.66
N ASP A 357 16.83 -12.15 -27.35
CA ASP A 357 16.23 -12.11 -28.68
C ASP A 357 14.74 -11.73 -28.68
N GLY A 358 14.14 -11.48 -27.51
CA GLY A 358 12.73 -11.17 -27.33
C GLY A 358 11.80 -12.38 -27.29
N SER A 359 12.33 -13.59 -27.42
CA SER A 359 11.56 -14.85 -27.37
C SER A 359 10.98 -15.09 -25.98
N PHE A 360 9.83 -15.76 -25.88
CA PHE A 360 9.23 -16.12 -24.60
C PHE A 360 9.98 -17.31 -23.98
N ILE A 361 10.51 -17.14 -22.76
CA ILE A 361 11.28 -18.17 -22.05
C ILE A 361 10.47 -18.80 -20.92
N GLY A 362 9.51 -18.09 -20.34
CA GLY A 362 8.71 -18.58 -19.21
C GLY A 362 7.99 -17.45 -18.49
N THR A 363 7.67 -17.63 -17.21
CA THR A 363 7.02 -16.60 -16.40
C THR A 363 7.69 -16.43 -15.04
N SER A 364 7.67 -15.22 -14.52
CA SER A 364 8.05 -14.89 -13.14
C SER A 364 6.79 -14.73 -12.29
N PRO A 365 6.63 -15.47 -11.18
CA PRO A 365 5.45 -15.36 -10.33
C PRO A 365 5.51 -14.10 -9.47
N GLY A 366 4.38 -13.37 -9.42
CA GLY A 366 4.21 -12.19 -8.58
C GLY A 366 5.17 -11.04 -8.89
N ILE A 367 4.99 -9.93 -8.18
CA ILE A 367 5.95 -8.83 -8.12
C ILE A 367 7.02 -9.18 -7.09
N LYS A 368 8.29 -8.96 -7.43
CA LYS A 368 9.40 -9.22 -6.52
C LYS A 368 9.57 -8.09 -5.51
N VAL A 369 9.94 -8.46 -4.29
CA VAL A 369 10.15 -7.54 -3.17
C VAL A 369 11.56 -7.69 -2.64
N ALA A 370 12.32 -6.59 -2.62
CA ALA A 370 13.63 -6.51 -1.99
C ALA A 370 13.52 -5.97 -0.55
N GLU A 371 14.22 -6.57 0.41
CA GLU A 371 14.32 -6.07 1.79
C GLU A 371 15.66 -5.35 1.98
N VAL A 372 15.62 -4.05 2.28
CA VAL A 372 16.79 -3.16 2.36
C VAL A 372 17.02 -2.73 3.80
N PRO A 373 18.21 -2.94 4.41
CA PRO A 373 18.51 -2.40 5.73
C PRO A 373 18.60 -0.87 5.68
N ILE A 374 17.83 -0.19 6.54
CA ILE A 374 17.78 1.27 6.60
C ILE A 374 18.17 1.81 7.98
N GLN A 375 18.67 3.04 8.00
CA GLN A 375 18.87 3.81 9.22
C GLN A 375 17.50 4.21 9.77
N TRP A 376 17.29 3.91 11.06
CA TRP A 376 16.04 4.19 11.76
C TRP A 376 16.33 4.58 13.20
N HIS A 377 15.56 5.52 13.73
CA HIS A 377 15.63 5.93 15.14
C HIS A 377 14.24 6.03 15.76
N GLU A 378 14.15 5.88 17.09
CA GLU A 378 12.87 5.95 17.79
C GLU A 378 12.46 7.42 17.98
N VAL A 379 11.25 7.74 17.52
CA VAL A 379 10.62 9.05 17.69
C VAL A 379 9.45 8.91 18.65
N GLY A 380 9.35 9.84 19.61
CA GLY A 380 8.24 9.89 20.56
C GLY A 380 6.90 10.23 19.90
N GLY A 381 5.80 10.12 20.66
CA GLY A 381 4.48 10.56 20.21
C GLY A 381 3.73 9.60 19.28
N SER A 382 4.14 8.32 19.22
CA SER A 382 3.45 7.30 18.42
C SER A 382 1.96 7.21 18.76
N LYS A 383 1.11 7.18 17.72
CA LYS A 383 -0.33 7.00 17.86
C LYS A 383 -0.75 5.53 18.03
N LEU A 384 0.21 4.59 18.00
CA LEU A 384 -0.03 3.15 18.08
C LEU A 384 -0.09 2.71 19.55
N ASN A 385 -1.22 2.11 19.95
CA ASN A 385 -1.34 1.43 21.23
C ASN A 385 -0.85 -0.02 21.08
N VAL A 386 0.32 -0.32 21.65
CA VAL A 386 1.02 -1.59 21.43
C VAL A 386 0.15 -2.82 21.66
N ILE A 387 -0.67 -2.85 22.72
CA ILE A 387 -1.47 -4.04 23.06
C ILE A 387 -2.72 -4.12 22.17
N GLN A 388 -3.53 -3.05 22.16
CA GLN A 388 -4.80 -3.06 21.44
C GLN A 388 -4.60 -3.21 19.94
N ASP A 389 -3.60 -2.52 19.38
CA ASP A 389 -3.32 -2.59 17.95
C ASP A 389 -2.68 -3.93 17.56
N SER A 390 -1.88 -4.56 18.43
CA SER A 390 -1.37 -5.92 18.15
C SER A 390 -2.51 -6.94 18.02
N ILE A 391 -3.52 -6.88 18.88
CA ILE A 391 -4.68 -7.77 18.83
C ILE A 391 -5.51 -7.49 17.57
N ARG A 392 -5.79 -6.21 17.28
CA ARG A 392 -6.53 -5.79 16.09
C ARG A 392 -5.82 -6.22 14.81
N MET A 393 -4.49 -6.09 14.76
CA MET A 393 -3.68 -6.54 13.64
C MET A 393 -3.75 -8.05 13.45
N ALA A 394 -3.65 -8.84 14.53
CA ALA A 394 -3.75 -10.30 14.44
C ALA A 394 -5.13 -10.76 13.91
N ILE A 395 -6.22 -10.18 14.42
CA ILE A 395 -7.58 -10.44 13.94
C ILE A 395 -7.73 -9.98 12.48
N GLY A 396 -7.26 -8.77 12.16
CA GLY A 396 -7.31 -8.21 10.82
C GLY A 396 -6.58 -9.08 9.80
N LEU A 397 -5.41 -9.61 10.14
CA LEU A 397 -4.67 -10.52 9.29
C LEU A 397 -5.39 -11.86 9.08
N ALA A 398 -6.01 -12.42 10.12
CA ALA A 398 -6.79 -13.65 10.00
C ALA A 398 -8.01 -13.45 9.08
N VAL A 399 -8.74 -12.34 9.24
CA VAL A 399 -9.87 -11.97 8.37
C VAL A 399 -9.40 -11.74 6.95
N LEU A 400 -8.30 -11.00 6.75
CA LEU A 400 -7.71 -10.74 5.44
C LEU A 400 -7.35 -12.05 4.73
N ARG A 401 -6.59 -12.93 5.40
CA ARG A 401 -6.17 -14.21 4.82
C ARG A 401 -7.36 -15.10 4.48
N ALA A 402 -8.32 -15.23 5.39
CA ALA A 402 -9.53 -16.01 5.17
C ALA A 402 -10.37 -15.44 4.01
N SER A 403 -10.48 -14.12 3.91
CA SER A 403 -11.26 -13.46 2.84
C SER A 403 -10.64 -13.69 1.45
N TRP A 404 -9.32 -13.66 1.32
CA TRP A 404 -8.63 -14.02 0.08
C TRP A 404 -8.74 -15.53 -0.23
N MET A 405 -8.57 -16.40 0.76
CA MET A 405 -8.65 -17.87 0.57
C MET A 405 -10.07 -18.34 0.18
N MET A 406 -11.09 -17.73 0.78
CA MET A 406 -12.50 -18.07 0.54
C MET A 406 -13.09 -17.35 -0.68
N GLY A 407 -12.30 -16.51 -1.36
CA GLY A 407 -12.73 -15.76 -2.53
C GLY A 407 -13.78 -14.68 -2.24
N VAL A 408 -13.85 -14.19 -1.00
CA VAL A 408 -14.60 -12.96 -0.63
C VAL A 408 -13.93 -11.76 -1.27
N TYR A 409 -12.59 -11.71 -1.20
CA TYR A 409 -11.78 -10.78 -1.97
C TYR A 409 -11.32 -11.44 -3.26
N ARG A 410 -11.38 -10.68 -4.36
CA ARG A 410 -10.99 -11.15 -5.69
C ARG A 410 -10.31 -10.01 -6.45
N ARG A 411 -9.41 -10.37 -7.36
CA ARG A 411 -8.86 -9.45 -8.36
C ARG A 411 -9.85 -9.24 -9.51
N ARG A 412 -11.07 -8.84 -9.20
CA ARG A 412 -12.09 -8.44 -10.18
C ARG A 412 -12.63 -7.08 -9.77
N LEU A 413 -12.86 -6.22 -10.73
CA LEU A 413 -13.63 -5.00 -10.52
C LEU A 413 -15.07 -5.47 -10.27
N THR A 414 -15.57 -5.34 -9.05
CA THR A 414 -16.93 -5.72 -8.66
C THR A 414 -17.79 -4.50 -8.43
#